data_AF-A0A7N6AY13-F1
#
_entry.id   AF-A0A7N6AY13-F1
#
_cell.length_a   1.000
_cell.length_b   1.000
_cell.length_c   1.000
_cell.angle_alpha   90.00
_cell.angle_beta   90.00
_cell.angle_gamma   90.00
#
_symmetry.space_group_name_H-M   'P 1'
#
loop_
_entity.id
_entity.type
_entity.pdbx_description
1 polymer ?
#
loop_
_entity_poly.entity_id
_entity_poly.type
_entity_poly.pdbx_seq_one_letter_code
_entity_poly.pdbx_strand_id
1 'polypeptide(L)'
;MYQNECCFCGVDIFIIIIIIIIIIVKLKGILRACRGGVCILLCCLHLSPTVTADKMASEVMSDSQDEKAALLEKDEQQQSGGAAKQSECKLRLYHWTQSFNSQKVRLAVAEKGLHCEEYDVSLPLSEHNEPWFMHLNPTGEVPVLVHNDNVICDPTQIIDYLEQNFTDEGVPRLVPEEGTTYYHRVQHYRELLDSLQMDAYTHGCILHPEITVDSHIPAYAATCIQTQIRNTESELKKLAEQNPELKDAYVAKQRRLKSKLFDHDNMKYLKKLLDELENVMEQVETELQRRVEETPEEGSQPWLCGEFFSMADVSLAVTLHRLKFLGLSRRYWGNGNRVNLETYYERVVERPAFRRVLGHVNNILISAVLPVAFRLAKKNAPVIVGTTLLIGLLGGATYLGFLYMKKRLTALS
;
A
#
# COMPACT_ATOMS: atom_id res chain seq x y z
N MET A 1 8.69 -42.83 -12.28
CA MET A 1 8.53 -42.48 -13.69
C MET A 1 8.44 -40.95 -13.77
N TYR A 2 9.38 -40.35 -14.50
CA TYR A 2 9.45 -38.96 -15.02
C TYR A 2 8.08 -38.44 -15.54
N GLN A 3 7.70 -37.15 -15.70
CA GLN A 3 8.31 -35.82 -15.56
C GLN A 3 7.18 -34.76 -15.77
N ASN A 4 7.40 -33.53 -15.28
CA ASN A 4 7.06 -32.19 -15.84
C ASN A 4 5.62 -31.76 -16.21
N GLU A 5 5.21 -30.61 -15.64
CA GLU A 5 4.80 -29.32 -16.27
C GLU A 5 3.83 -28.59 -15.29
N CYS A 6 4.19 -27.48 -14.63
CA CYS A 6 4.26 -26.14 -15.21
C CYS A 6 5.18 -25.22 -14.35
N CYS A 7 6.39 -24.98 -14.82
CA CYS A 7 7.28 -23.91 -14.35
C CYS A 7 7.48 -22.90 -15.49
N PHE A 8 6.48 -22.06 -15.80
CA PHE A 8 6.68 -21.03 -16.85
C PHE A 8 5.89 -19.71 -16.66
N CYS A 9 5.43 -19.38 -15.45
CA CYS A 9 4.76 -18.07 -15.20
C CYS A 9 5.58 -17.09 -14.32
N GLY A 10 6.66 -17.55 -13.68
CA GLY A 10 7.48 -16.72 -12.78
C GLY A 10 8.61 -15.93 -13.45
N VAL A 11 9.11 -16.41 -14.60
CA VAL A 11 10.29 -15.82 -15.27
C VAL A 11 9.91 -14.56 -16.05
N ASP A 12 8.73 -14.54 -16.68
CA ASP A 12 8.27 -13.38 -17.46
C ASP A 12 7.93 -12.16 -16.59
N ILE A 13 7.42 -12.38 -15.38
CA ILE A 13 7.12 -11.30 -14.42
C ILE A 13 8.41 -10.69 -13.86
N PHE A 14 9.42 -11.50 -13.59
CA PHE A 14 10.73 -11.02 -13.13
C PHE A 14 11.44 -10.19 -14.21
N ILE A 15 11.30 -10.59 -15.48
CA ILE A 15 11.79 -9.83 -16.64
C ILE A 15 11.03 -8.50 -16.78
N ILE A 16 9.71 -8.49 -16.60
CA ILE A 16 8.91 -7.24 -16.65
C ILE A 16 9.32 -6.29 -15.52
N ILE A 17 9.55 -6.79 -14.30
CA ILE A 17 10.02 -6.00 -13.16
C ILE A 17 11.42 -5.44 -13.43
N ILE A 18 12.34 -6.24 -13.96
CA ILE A 18 13.67 -5.79 -14.36
C ILE A 18 13.58 -4.73 -15.47
N ILE A 19 12.71 -4.90 -16.47
CA ILE A 19 12.50 -3.93 -17.54
C ILE A 19 11.95 -2.60 -16.99
N ILE A 20 10.96 -2.65 -16.09
CA ILE A 20 10.38 -1.46 -15.44
C ILE A 20 11.43 -0.75 -14.58
N ILE A 21 12.24 -1.49 -13.82
CA ILE A 21 13.33 -0.95 -13.01
C ILE A 21 14.43 -0.34 -13.90
N ILE A 22 14.81 -0.99 -14.99
CA ILE A 22 15.76 -0.46 -15.97
C ILE A 22 15.20 0.83 -16.57
N ILE A 23 13.92 0.90 -16.92
CA ILE A 23 13.27 2.11 -17.43
C ILE A 23 13.31 3.22 -16.37
N ILE A 24 13.00 2.94 -15.11
CA ILE A 24 13.05 3.91 -14.00
C ILE A 24 14.49 4.42 -13.77
N VAL A 25 15.49 3.54 -13.77
CA VAL A 25 16.91 3.89 -13.58
C VAL A 25 17.44 4.69 -14.77
N LYS A 26 17.07 4.32 -16.00
CA LYS A 26 17.48 5.02 -17.22
C LYS A 26 16.83 6.40 -17.32
N LEU A 27 15.56 6.54 -16.91
CA LEU A 27 14.88 7.83 -16.77
C LEU A 27 15.55 8.72 -15.70
N LYS A 28 15.90 8.17 -14.53
CA LYS A 28 16.63 8.90 -13.47
C LYS A 28 18.06 9.29 -13.89
N GLY A 29 18.74 8.44 -14.65
CA GLY A 29 20.07 8.68 -15.20
C GLY A 29 20.08 9.76 -16.28
N ILE A 30 19.13 9.71 -17.21
CA ILE A 30 18.93 10.74 -18.25
C ILE A 30 18.57 12.09 -17.60
N LEU A 31 17.71 12.11 -16.57
CA LEU A 31 17.36 13.33 -15.83
C LEU A 31 18.54 13.93 -15.02
N ARG A 32 19.49 13.10 -14.54
CA ARG A 32 20.73 13.59 -13.92
C ARG A 32 21.73 14.12 -14.93
N ALA A 33 21.87 13.47 -16.09
CA ALA A 33 22.73 13.93 -17.19
C ALA A 33 22.23 15.26 -17.80
N CYS A 34 20.91 15.50 -17.85
CA CYS A 34 20.36 16.78 -18.31
C CYS A 34 20.56 17.95 -17.32
N ARG A 35 20.94 17.70 -16.05
CA ARG A 35 21.24 18.76 -15.06
C ARG A 35 22.72 19.13 -14.97
N GLY A 36 23.62 18.30 -15.47
CA GLY A 36 25.05 18.60 -15.59
C GLY A 36 25.44 18.65 -17.05
N GLY A 37 25.42 19.84 -17.65
CA GLY A 37 25.64 20.01 -19.08
C GLY A 37 27.00 19.45 -19.53
N VAL A 38 27.00 18.27 -20.15
CA VAL A 38 28.05 17.77 -21.04
C VAL A 38 27.40 16.88 -22.11
N CYS A 39 27.67 17.23 -23.38
CA CYS A 39 27.25 16.54 -24.59
C CYS A 39 27.66 15.05 -24.61
N ILE A 40 26.80 14.18 -25.18
CA ILE A 40 27.25 12.89 -25.73
C ILE A 40 26.77 12.80 -27.18
N LEU A 41 27.76 12.74 -28.07
CA LEU A 41 27.67 12.46 -29.49
C LEU A 41 27.87 10.94 -29.70
N LEU A 42 27.06 10.36 -30.60
CA LEU A 42 27.19 9.07 -31.29
C LEU A 42 27.28 7.76 -30.47
N CYS A 43 26.27 6.89 -30.66
CA CYS A 43 26.48 5.59 -31.34
C CYS A 43 25.13 4.98 -31.75
N CYS A 44 24.84 4.98 -33.05
CA CYS A 44 23.86 4.12 -33.69
C CYS A 44 24.55 3.28 -34.78
N LEU A 45 23.93 2.14 -35.09
CA LEU A 45 23.99 1.34 -36.33
C LEU A 45 24.96 0.16 -36.36
N HIS A 46 24.37 -1.04 -36.36
CA HIS A 46 24.45 -2.15 -37.35
C HIS A 46 23.83 -3.39 -36.65
N LEU A 47 22.77 -4.06 -37.08
CA LEU A 47 22.34 -4.47 -38.42
C LEU A 47 20.81 -4.66 -38.52
N SER A 48 20.32 -4.68 -39.76
CA SER A 48 19.01 -5.11 -40.29
C SER A 48 19.30 -5.94 -41.58
N PRO A 49 18.35 -6.53 -42.34
CA PRO A 49 17.03 -7.14 -42.05
C PRO A 49 16.75 -8.45 -42.87
N THR A 50 15.47 -8.88 -42.91
CA THR A 50 14.77 -9.85 -43.81
C THR A 50 14.66 -11.31 -43.30
N VAL A 51 13.46 -11.92 -43.20
CA VAL A 51 12.69 -12.53 -44.31
C VAL A 51 11.15 -12.52 -44.09
N THR A 52 10.46 -12.36 -45.22
CA THR A 52 9.06 -12.39 -45.70
C THR A 52 7.85 -12.96 -44.92
N ALA A 53 6.71 -12.33 -45.22
CA ALA A 53 5.31 -12.73 -44.97
C ALA A 53 4.82 -13.93 -45.82
N ASP A 54 3.86 -14.73 -45.33
CA ASP A 54 2.47 -14.76 -45.84
C ASP A 54 1.56 -15.83 -45.19
N LYS A 55 0.26 -15.50 -45.11
CA LYS A 55 -0.96 -16.35 -45.03
C LYS A 55 -1.27 -17.19 -43.78
N MET A 56 -2.28 -16.74 -43.02
CA MET A 56 -3.62 -17.36 -43.02
C MET A 56 -4.61 -16.49 -42.22
N ALA A 57 -5.64 -15.99 -42.90
CA ALA A 57 -6.79 -15.30 -42.35
C ALA A 57 -8.06 -15.99 -42.87
N SER A 58 -8.97 -16.34 -41.96
CA SER A 58 -10.41 -16.64 -42.09
C SER A 58 -10.72 -17.67 -41.01
N GLU A 59 -11.38 -17.38 -39.90
CA GLU A 59 -12.82 -17.20 -39.66
C GLU A 59 -12.87 -17.05 -38.11
N VAL A 60 -13.62 -16.19 -37.40
CA VAL A 60 -15.04 -15.83 -37.47
C VAL A 60 -15.17 -14.47 -36.73
N MET A 61 -15.67 -13.44 -37.41
CA MET A 61 -16.25 -12.25 -36.79
C MET A 61 -17.57 -11.98 -37.52
N SER A 62 -18.69 -12.38 -36.89
CA SER A 62 -19.99 -11.73 -37.06
C SER A 62 -20.94 -12.35 -36.04
N ASP A 63 -21.21 -11.66 -34.94
CA ASP A 63 -22.58 -11.25 -34.64
C ASP A 63 -22.64 -10.31 -33.42
N SER A 64 -23.70 -9.50 -33.38
CA SER A 64 -24.16 -8.67 -32.26
C SER A 64 -23.44 -7.33 -32.00
N GLN A 65 -23.61 -6.39 -32.94
CA GLN A 65 -23.55 -4.94 -32.66
C GLN A 65 -24.92 -4.33 -32.31
N ASP A 66 -25.93 -5.14 -31.98
CA ASP A 66 -27.31 -4.66 -31.76
C ASP A 66 -27.79 -4.64 -30.30
N GLU A 67 -26.89 -4.68 -29.30
CA GLU A 67 -27.31 -4.68 -27.88
C GLU A 67 -26.86 -3.44 -27.07
N LYS A 68 -26.39 -2.38 -27.73
CA LYS A 68 -25.88 -1.16 -27.04
C LYS A 68 -26.70 0.12 -27.25
N ALA A 69 -27.82 0.03 -27.96
CA ALA A 69 -28.71 1.17 -28.21
C ALA A 69 -30.00 1.17 -27.35
N ALA A 70 -30.27 0.11 -26.58
CA ALA A 70 -31.53 -0.06 -25.83
C ALA A 70 -31.45 0.19 -24.31
N LEU A 71 -30.33 0.70 -23.79
CA LEU A 71 -30.12 0.95 -22.35
C LEU A 71 -29.93 2.44 -21.99
N LEU A 72 -30.27 3.37 -22.89
CA LEU A 72 -30.10 4.83 -22.68
C LEU A 72 -31.41 5.65 -22.68
N GLU A 73 -32.59 5.02 -22.61
CA GLU A 73 -33.88 5.75 -22.61
C GLU A 73 -34.80 5.40 -21.42
N LYS A 74 -34.25 5.10 -20.24
CA LYS A 74 -35.06 4.86 -19.03
C LYS A 74 -34.64 5.65 -17.78
N ASP A 75 -34.10 6.86 -17.96
CA ASP A 75 -33.73 7.75 -16.85
C ASP A 75 -34.26 9.19 -16.98
N GLU A 76 -35.35 9.43 -17.72
CA GLU A 76 -35.91 10.79 -17.88
C GLU A 76 -37.35 11.00 -17.35
N GLN A 77 -37.90 10.09 -16.54
CA GLN A 77 -39.22 10.35 -15.93
C GLN A 77 -39.30 9.95 -14.46
N GLN A 78 -38.64 10.73 -13.59
CA GLN A 78 -39.16 11.08 -12.25
C GLN A 78 -38.29 12.14 -11.55
N GLN A 79 -38.37 13.39 -12.01
CA GLN A 79 -38.04 14.56 -11.18
C GLN A 79 -39.15 15.59 -11.27
N SER A 80 -40.19 15.39 -10.47
CA SER A 80 -41.04 16.48 -9.99
C SER A 80 -41.53 16.15 -8.58
N GLY A 81 -40.74 16.55 -7.59
CA GLY A 81 -41.09 16.43 -6.18
C GLY A 81 -40.00 17.07 -5.35
N GLY A 82 -40.25 18.28 -4.85
CA GLY A 82 -39.31 18.98 -3.98
C GLY A 82 -39.00 18.14 -2.74
N ALA A 83 -37.74 17.74 -2.61
CA ALA A 83 -37.21 17.13 -1.41
C ALA A 83 -35.96 17.91 -1.01
N ALA A 84 -35.91 18.31 0.26
CA ALA A 84 -34.75 18.93 0.87
C ALA A 84 -33.49 18.14 0.53
N LYS A 85 -32.43 18.85 0.14
CA LYS A 85 -31.12 18.31 -0.18
C LYS A 85 -30.55 17.61 1.06
N GLN A 86 -30.85 16.32 1.25
CA GLN A 86 -30.12 15.47 2.17
C GLN A 86 -28.67 15.46 1.71
N SER A 87 -27.80 16.11 2.47
CA SER A 87 -26.37 15.97 2.27
C SER A 87 -26.03 14.51 2.51
N GLU A 88 -25.62 13.81 1.46
CA GLU A 88 -25.09 12.46 1.55
C GLU A 88 -23.93 12.47 2.57
N CYS A 89 -24.10 11.80 3.72
CA CYS A 89 -23.07 11.72 4.76
C CYS A 89 -21.84 11.03 4.17
N LYS A 90 -20.79 11.79 3.87
CA LYS A 90 -19.63 11.29 3.13
C LYS A 90 -18.53 10.89 4.10
N LEU A 91 -18.37 9.58 4.29
CA LEU A 91 -17.29 8.97 5.04
C LEU A 91 -16.05 8.84 4.13
N ARG A 92 -14.94 9.45 4.51
CA ARG A 92 -13.67 9.43 3.75
C ARG A 92 -12.52 8.96 4.62
N LEU A 93 -11.63 8.15 4.07
CA LEU A 93 -10.44 7.65 4.75
C LEU A 93 -9.19 7.97 3.95
N TYR A 94 -8.33 8.81 4.51
CA TYR A 94 -6.99 9.04 3.99
C TYR A 94 -6.05 8.03 4.59
N HIS A 95 -5.43 7.17 3.78
CA HIS A 95 -4.66 6.04 4.28
C HIS A 95 -3.48 5.70 3.36
N TRP A 96 -2.60 4.82 3.83
CA TRP A 96 -1.66 4.13 2.94
C TRP A 96 -1.83 2.63 3.08
N THR A 97 -1.99 1.92 1.96
CA THR A 97 -2.28 0.47 1.95
C THR A 97 -1.29 -0.38 2.75
N GLN A 98 -0.05 0.10 2.90
CA GLN A 98 1.03 -0.59 3.62
C GLN A 98 1.31 -0.02 5.03
N SER A 99 0.56 0.98 5.50
CA SER A 99 0.66 1.42 6.89
C SER A 99 -0.09 0.42 7.79
N PHE A 100 0.54 0.00 8.89
CA PHE A 100 -0.06 -0.93 9.85
C PHE A 100 -1.39 -0.40 10.41
N ASN A 101 -1.40 0.84 10.89
CA ASN A 101 -2.60 1.48 11.44
C ASN A 101 -3.68 1.68 10.35
N SER A 102 -3.27 1.96 9.11
CA SER A 102 -4.19 2.03 7.98
C SER A 102 -4.82 0.67 7.67
N GLN A 103 -4.04 -0.41 7.69
CA GLN A 103 -4.56 -1.78 7.48
C GLN A 103 -5.60 -2.13 8.55
N LYS A 104 -5.33 -1.78 9.82
CA LYS A 104 -6.27 -1.98 10.93
C LYS A 104 -7.59 -1.27 10.74
N VAL A 105 -7.57 0.03 10.49
CA VAL A 105 -8.81 0.81 10.27
C VAL A 105 -9.56 0.35 9.02
N ARG A 106 -8.86 0.10 7.91
CA ARG A 106 -9.48 -0.39 6.68
C ARG A 106 -10.13 -1.76 6.87
N LEU A 107 -9.51 -2.65 7.64
CA LEU A 107 -10.08 -3.96 7.96
C LEU A 107 -11.34 -3.81 8.82
N ALA A 108 -11.33 -2.94 9.83
CA ALA A 108 -12.52 -2.65 10.63
C ALA A 108 -13.67 -2.09 9.78
N VAL A 109 -13.41 -1.09 8.93
CA VAL A 109 -14.39 -0.53 7.98
C VAL A 109 -14.97 -1.62 7.07
N ALA A 110 -14.10 -2.50 6.56
CA ALA A 110 -14.47 -3.59 5.66
C ALA A 110 -15.30 -4.70 6.32
N GLU A 111 -15.00 -5.07 7.57
CA GLU A 111 -15.74 -6.06 8.35
C GLU A 111 -17.10 -5.51 8.81
N LYS A 112 -17.19 -4.20 9.08
CA LYS A 112 -18.47 -3.52 9.33
C LYS A 112 -19.32 -3.32 8.06
N GLY A 113 -18.77 -3.58 6.88
CA GLY A 113 -19.47 -3.38 5.61
C GLY A 113 -19.75 -1.91 5.27
N LEU A 114 -19.00 -0.97 5.85
CA LEU A 114 -19.22 0.46 5.63
C LEU A 114 -18.70 0.91 4.26
N HIS A 115 -19.49 1.70 3.56
CA HIS A 115 -19.03 2.38 2.35
C HIS A 115 -18.19 3.60 2.72
N CYS A 116 -16.89 3.52 2.48
CA CYS A 116 -15.93 4.57 2.79
C CYS A 116 -15.15 4.96 1.54
N GLU A 117 -15.10 6.25 1.24
CA GLU A 117 -14.28 6.76 0.13
C GLU A 117 -12.81 6.79 0.54
N GLU A 118 -12.00 5.94 -0.10
CA GLU A 118 -10.59 5.76 0.22
C GLU A 118 -9.69 6.68 -0.62
N TYR A 119 -8.79 7.41 0.05
CA TYR A 119 -7.77 8.27 -0.56
C TYR A 119 -6.38 7.77 -0.18
N ASP A 120 -5.64 7.25 -1.15
CA ASP A 120 -4.27 6.75 -0.93
C ASP A 120 -3.27 7.92 -0.81
N VAL A 121 -2.66 8.04 0.36
CA VAL A 121 -1.59 8.99 0.71
C VAL A 121 -0.26 8.24 0.70
N SER A 122 0.53 8.44 -0.35
CA SER A 122 1.77 7.71 -0.57
C SER A 122 2.90 8.17 0.36
N LEU A 123 3.26 7.32 1.32
CA LEU A 123 4.44 7.52 2.18
C LEU A 123 5.76 7.50 1.39
N PRO A 124 5.98 6.57 0.43
CA PRO A 124 7.19 6.57 -0.40
C PRO A 124 7.39 7.85 -1.24
N LEU A 125 6.29 8.54 -1.59
CA LEU A 125 6.34 9.83 -2.29
C LEU A 125 6.29 11.04 -1.34
N SER A 126 6.34 10.80 -0.03
CA SER A 126 6.28 11.82 1.01
C SER A 126 4.98 12.67 0.97
N GLU A 127 3.87 12.15 0.44
CA GLU A 127 2.58 12.89 0.33
C GLU A 127 2.02 13.27 1.71
N HIS A 128 2.21 12.41 2.71
CA HIS A 128 1.91 12.68 4.13
C HIS A 128 2.71 13.85 4.76
N ASN A 129 3.69 14.43 4.04
CA ASN A 129 4.40 15.65 4.43
C ASN A 129 3.96 16.87 3.62
N GLU A 130 3.13 16.69 2.57
CA GLU A 130 2.68 17.83 1.77
C GLU A 130 1.76 18.74 2.60
N PRO A 131 1.78 20.06 2.34
CA PRO A 131 1.05 21.03 3.16
C PRO A 131 -0.44 20.69 3.30
N TRP A 132 -1.11 20.24 2.23
CA TRP A 132 -2.54 19.91 2.28
C TRP A 132 -2.84 18.78 3.29
N PHE A 133 -1.97 17.78 3.41
CA PHE A 133 -2.16 16.68 4.36
C PHE A 133 -1.76 17.11 5.78
N MET A 134 -0.72 17.94 5.91
CA MET A 134 -0.30 18.47 7.21
C MET A 134 -1.33 19.43 7.82
N HIS A 135 -2.10 20.15 7.00
CA HIS A 135 -3.26 20.92 7.46
C HIS A 135 -4.38 20.01 7.98
N LEU A 136 -4.57 18.84 7.34
CA LEU A 136 -5.55 17.85 7.77
C LEU A 136 -5.11 17.15 9.06
N ASN A 137 -3.85 16.74 9.15
CA ASN A 137 -3.25 16.12 10.32
C ASN A 137 -1.82 16.65 10.55
N PRO A 138 -1.62 17.54 11.55
CA PRO A 138 -0.30 18.10 11.87
C PRO A 138 0.73 17.05 12.33
N THR A 139 0.31 15.84 12.72
CA THR A 139 1.28 14.77 13.00
C THR A 139 1.88 14.20 11.72
N GLY A 140 1.18 14.37 10.60
CA GLY A 140 1.51 13.83 9.29
C GLY A 140 1.49 12.31 9.27
N GLU A 141 0.60 11.68 10.04
CA GLU A 141 0.43 10.23 10.11
C GLU A 141 -0.88 9.80 9.44
N VAL A 142 -0.90 8.55 8.98
CA VAL A 142 -2.08 7.88 8.41
C VAL A 142 -2.48 6.70 9.29
N PRO A 143 -3.78 6.35 9.38
CA PRO A 143 -4.90 6.91 8.64
C PRO A 143 -5.50 8.19 9.25
N VAL A 144 -6.30 8.91 8.48
CA VAL A 144 -7.18 10.00 8.94
C VAL A 144 -8.59 9.75 8.42
N LEU A 145 -9.57 9.69 9.31
CA LEU A 145 -10.98 9.61 8.96
C LEU A 145 -11.57 11.02 8.90
N VAL A 146 -12.34 11.28 7.85
CA VAL A 146 -13.17 12.49 7.74
C VAL A 146 -14.61 12.03 7.56
N HIS A 147 -15.46 12.39 8.51
CA HIS A 147 -16.90 12.18 8.42
C HIS A 147 -17.60 13.54 8.49
N ASN A 148 -18.10 14.00 7.34
CA ASN A 148 -18.58 15.37 7.15
C ASN A 148 -17.48 16.39 7.51
N ASP A 149 -17.67 17.22 8.54
CA ASP A 149 -16.69 18.21 8.99
C ASP A 149 -15.80 17.68 10.14
N ASN A 150 -16.03 16.46 10.62
CA ASN A 150 -15.26 15.88 11.72
C ASN A 150 -14.01 15.17 11.19
N VAL A 151 -12.84 15.60 11.64
CA VAL A 151 -11.54 15.00 11.32
C VAL A 151 -11.00 14.24 12.52
N ILE A 152 -10.67 12.96 12.33
CA ILE A 152 -10.18 12.07 13.39
C ILE A 152 -8.88 11.44 12.90
N CYS A 153 -7.78 11.70 13.62
CA CYS A 153 -6.43 11.34 13.18
C CYS A 153 -5.83 10.14 13.93
N ASP A 154 -6.37 9.79 15.11
CA ASP A 154 -5.86 8.69 15.91
C ASP A 154 -6.58 7.37 15.53
N PRO A 155 -5.86 6.30 15.17
CA PRO A 155 -6.48 5.06 14.68
C PRO A 155 -7.41 4.39 15.70
N THR A 156 -7.11 4.50 17.00
CA THR A 156 -7.96 3.94 18.06
C THR A 156 -9.25 4.75 18.16
N GLN A 157 -9.16 6.08 18.16
CA GLN A 157 -10.33 6.96 18.15
C GLN A 157 -11.17 6.82 16.87
N ILE A 158 -10.54 6.60 15.70
CA ILE A 158 -11.26 6.31 14.46
C ILE A 158 -12.13 5.06 14.64
N ILE A 159 -11.57 3.98 15.19
CA ILE A 159 -12.31 2.75 15.42
C ILE A 159 -13.46 2.96 16.42
N ASP A 160 -13.18 3.63 17.54
CA ASP A 160 -14.21 3.90 18.56
C ASP A 160 -15.33 4.78 18.00
N TYR A 161 -14.97 5.77 17.17
CA TYR A 161 -15.93 6.60 16.45
C TYR A 161 -16.81 5.77 15.52
N LEU A 162 -16.23 4.84 14.75
CA LEU A 162 -16.98 3.96 13.85
C LEU A 162 -17.93 3.03 14.62
N GLU A 163 -17.51 2.51 15.77
CA GLU A 163 -18.37 1.66 16.61
C GLU A 163 -19.52 2.43 17.25
N GLN A 164 -19.31 3.70 17.60
CA GLN A 164 -20.34 4.54 18.24
C GLN A 164 -21.33 5.14 17.24
N ASN A 165 -20.87 5.53 16.04
CA ASN A 165 -21.67 6.31 15.09
C ASN A 165 -22.32 5.47 13.99
N PHE A 166 -21.88 4.23 13.77
CA PHE A 166 -22.45 3.32 12.76
C PHE A 166 -22.98 2.05 13.43
N THR A 167 -24.17 2.21 14.01
CA THR A 167 -24.89 1.17 14.79
C THR A 167 -26.23 0.77 14.17
N ASP A 168 -26.46 1.16 12.91
CA ASP A 168 -27.67 0.84 12.16
C ASP A 168 -27.91 -0.67 12.05
N GLU A 169 -29.18 -1.04 11.90
CA GLU A 169 -29.57 -2.45 11.74
C GLU A 169 -28.87 -3.09 10.55
N GLY A 170 -28.19 -4.21 10.78
CA GLY A 170 -27.42 -4.93 9.76
C GLY A 170 -25.93 -4.54 9.66
N VAL A 171 -25.48 -3.50 10.37
CA VAL A 171 -24.05 -3.19 10.49
C VAL A 171 -23.44 -4.03 11.63
N PRO A 172 -22.46 -4.90 11.36
CA PRO A 172 -21.80 -5.68 12.40
C PRO A 172 -21.14 -4.79 13.46
N ARG A 173 -21.27 -5.19 14.73
CA ARG A 173 -20.48 -4.64 15.83
C ARG A 173 -19.23 -5.46 16.03
N LEU A 174 -18.08 -4.79 16.10
CA LEU A 174 -16.80 -5.44 16.35
C LEU A 174 -16.44 -5.38 17.84
N VAL A 175 -17.05 -4.47 18.60
CA VAL A 175 -16.97 -4.39 20.05
C VAL A 175 -18.32 -4.81 20.64
N PRO A 176 -18.36 -5.83 21.52
CA PRO A 176 -19.58 -6.22 22.23
C PRO A 176 -20.15 -5.09 23.08
N GLU A 177 -21.40 -5.22 23.50
CA GLU A 177 -22.00 -4.27 24.43
C GLU A 177 -21.29 -4.27 25.78
N GLU A 178 -21.15 -3.07 26.36
CA GLU A 178 -20.55 -2.86 27.67
C GLU A 178 -21.33 -3.64 28.74
N GLY A 179 -20.61 -4.34 29.62
CA GLY A 179 -21.19 -5.21 30.66
C GLY A 179 -21.35 -6.68 30.28
N THR A 180 -21.13 -7.05 29.01
CA THR A 180 -21.05 -8.47 28.61
C THR A 180 -19.71 -9.08 29.04
N THR A 181 -19.68 -10.40 29.26
CA THR A 181 -18.43 -11.13 29.55
C THR A 181 -17.43 -11.03 28.40
N TYR A 182 -17.93 -10.96 27.16
CA TYR A 182 -17.11 -10.78 25.96
C TYR A 182 -16.47 -9.39 25.87
N TYR A 183 -17.15 -8.34 26.32
CA TYR A 183 -16.63 -6.97 26.26
C TYR A 183 -15.27 -6.84 26.94
N HIS A 184 -15.16 -7.28 28.20
CA HIS A 184 -13.90 -7.19 28.95
C HIS A 184 -12.77 -7.98 28.29
N ARG A 185 -13.09 -9.14 27.69
CA ARG A 185 -12.11 -9.95 26.97
C ARG A 185 -11.64 -9.26 25.67
N VAL A 186 -12.58 -8.71 24.90
CA VAL A 186 -12.27 -7.97 23.67
C VAL A 186 -11.42 -6.74 23.98
N GLN A 187 -11.74 -5.97 25.01
CA GLN A 187 -10.93 -4.81 25.42
C GLN A 187 -9.53 -5.24 25.87
N HIS A 188 -9.43 -6.28 26.70
CA HIS A 188 -8.14 -6.78 27.17
C HIS A 188 -7.21 -7.16 26.01
N TYR A 189 -7.66 -7.99 25.06
CA TYR A 189 -6.82 -8.40 23.93
C TYR A 189 -6.58 -7.28 22.93
N ARG A 190 -7.55 -6.37 22.73
CA ARG A 190 -7.35 -5.16 21.93
C ARG A 190 -6.21 -4.32 22.51
N GLU A 191 -6.26 -4.01 23.81
CA GLU A 191 -5.22 -3.22 24.49
C GLU A 191 -3.86 -3.93 24.48
N LEU A 192 -3.85 -5.24 24.75
CA LEU A 192 -2.64 -6.05 24.71
C LEU A 192 -1.97 -5.99 23.33
N LEU A 193 -2.73 -6.18 22.26
CA LEU A 193 -2.21 -6.16 20.89
C LEU A 193 -1.84 -4.73 20.44
N ASP A 194 -2.57 -3.72 20.89
CA ASP A 194 -2.30 -2.31 20.56
C ASP A 194 -1.08 -1.77 21.32
N SER A 195 -0.68 -2.42 22.41
CA SER A 195 0.56 -2.10 23.13
C SER A 195 1.84 -2.48 22.37
N LEU A 196 1.71 -3.34 21.36
CA LEU A 196 2.83 -3.81 20.54
C LEU A 196 3.40 -2.69 19.66
N GLN A 197 4.73 -2.55 19.67
CA GLN A 197 5.43 -1.49 18.94
C GLN A 197 5.69 -1.87 17.48
N MET A 198 4.63 -1.91 16.68
CA MET A 198 4.69 -2.36 15.29
C MET A 198 5.58 -1.50 14.39
N ASP A 199 5.75 -0.21 14.70
CA ASP A 199 6.71 0.66 14.02
C ASP A 199 8.15 0.29 14.38
N ALA A 200 8.44 -0.03 15.64
CA ALA A 200 9.76 -0.51 16.05
C ALA A 200 10.12 -1.85 15.41
N TYR A 201 9.19 -2.81 15.34
CA TYR A 201 9.44 -4.08 14.62
C TYR A 201 9.68 -3.85 13.13
N THR A 202 8.82 -3.02 12.49
CA THR A 202 8.93 -2.77 11.05
C THR A 202 10.26 -2.10 10.70
N HIS A 203 10.64 -1.03 11.41
CA HIS A 203 11.90 -0.35 11.15
C HIS A 203 13.10 -1.19 11.60
N GLY A 204 13.02 -1.85 12.75
CA GLY A 204 14.07 -2.71 13.28
C GLY A 204 14.45 -3.82 12.31
N CYS A 205 13.47 -4.53 11.73
CA CYS A 205 13.72 -5.56 10.71
C CYS A 205 14.32 -5.00 9.40
N ILE A 206 14.05 -3.74 9.06
CA ILE A 206 14.62 -3.08 7.88
C ILE A 206 16.06 -2.63 8.12
N LEU A 207 16.36 -2.17 9.34
CA LEU A 207 17.68 -1.71 9.73
C LEU A 207 18.63 -2.88 10.04
N HIS A 208 18.08 -3.95 10.61
CA HIS A 208 18.81 -5.13 11.07
C HIS A 208 18.26 -6.40 10.39
N PRO A 209 18.48 -6.60 9.08
CA PRO A 209 17.89 -7.73 8.35
C PRO A 209 18.27 -9.11 8.91
N GLU A 210 19.38 -9.22 9.63
CA GLU A 210 19.86 -10.47 10.25
C GLU A 210 18.95 -11.03 11.34
N ILE A 211 17.98 -10.25 11.86
CA ILE A 211 17.00 -10.74 12.83
C ILE A 211 15.79 -11.43 12.17
N THR A 212 15.74 -11.49 10.84
CA THR A 212 14.65 -12.10 10.06
C THR A 212 15.20 -13.18 9.13
N VAL A 213 14.47 -14.29 8.96
CA VAL A 213 14.94 -15.44 8.16
C VAL A 213 14.24 -15.53 6.80
N ASP A 214 13.05 -14.93 6.64
CA ASP A 214 12.26 -15.00 5.40
C ASP A 214 11.46 -13.70 5.16
N SER A 215 12.12 -12.54 5.30
CA SER A 215 11.45 -11.26 5.11
C SER A 215 10.94 -11.10 3.68
N HIS A 216 9.68 -10.66 3.54
CA HIS A 216 9.10 -10.33 2.24
C HIS A 216 9.48 -8.92 1.78
N ILE A 217 10.37 -8.22 2.50
CA ILE A 217 10.92 -6.92 2.12
C ILE A 217 12.12 -7.13 1.17
N PRO A 218 12.06 -6.69 -0.10
CA PRO A 218 13.21 -6.77 -1.00
C PRO A 218 14.36 -5.92 -0.52
N ALA A 219 15.60 -6.40 -0.72
CA ALA A 219 16.81 -5.68 -0.35
C ALA A 219 16.85 -4.23 -0.88
N TYR A 220 16.40 -4.01 -2.13
CA TYR A 220 16.30 -2.67 -2.71
C TYR A 220 15.35 -1.74 -1.93
N ALA A 221 14.21 -2.26 -1.47
CA ALA A 221 13.25 -1.49 -0.69
C ALA A 221 13.86 -1.07 0.66
N ALA A 222 14.59 -1.98 1.32
CA ALA A 222 15.31 -1.65 2.56
C ALA A 222 16.31 -0.51 2.35
N THR A 223 17.13 -0.56 1.28
CA THR A 223 18.07 0.53 0.96
C THR A 223 17.36 1.85 0.66
N CYS A 224 16.23 1.81 -0.05
CA CYS A 224 15.43 3.00 -0.34
C CYS A 224 14.86 3.62 0.94
N ILE A 225 14.33 2.79 1.84
CA ILE A 225 13.78 3.23 3.12
C ILE A 225 14.87 3.85 3.99
N GLN A 226 16.05 3.21 4.09
CA GLN A 226 17.21 3.78 4.80
C GLN A 226 17.64 5.14 4.23
N THR A 227 17.64 5.28 2.91
CA THR A 227 17.95 6.54 2.24
C THR A 227 16.90 7.61 2.53
N GLN A 228 15.62 7.25 2.46
CA GLN A 228 14.50 8.16 2.74
C GLN A 228 14.53 8.62 4.19
N ILE A 229 14.75 7.70 5.13
CA ILE A 229 14.95 8.00 6.56
C ILE A 229 16.03 9.07 6.76
N ARG A 230 17.20 8.91 6.12
CA ARG A 230 18.31 9.87 6.22
C ARG A 230 17.98 11.24 5.63
N ASN A 231 17.21 11.28 4.55
CA ASN A 231 16.87 12.52 3.85
C ASN A 231 15.68 13.26 4.48
N THR A 232 14.79 12.54 5.18
CA THR A 232 13.52 13.09 5.69
C THR A 232 13.74 14.29 6.62
N GLU A 233 14.79 14.28 7.44
CA GLU A 233 15.10 15.42 8.32
C GLU A 233 15.32 16.72 7.53
N SER A 234 16.08 16.65 6.44
CA SER A 234 16.36 17.78 5.55
C SER A 234 15.12 18.21 4.76
N GLU A 235 14.33 17.25 4.27
CA GLU A 235 13.07 17.51 3.58
C GLU A 235 12.06 18.24 4.47
N LEU A 236 11.88 17.78 5.71
CA LEU A 236 11.00 18.42 6.69
C LEU A 236 11.46 19.84 7.01
N LYS A 237 12.78 20.05 7.15
CA LYS A 237 13.33 21.40 7.38
C LYS A 237 13.00 22.34 6.22
N LYS A 238 13.20 21.88 4.99
CA LYS A 238 12.87 22.66 3.78
C LYS A 238 11.37 22.97 3.72
N LEU A 239 10.51 22.01 4.03
CA LEU A 239 9.06 22.22 4.07
C LEU A 239 8.66 23.24 5.15
N ALA A 240 9.31 23.23 6.32
CA ALA A 240 9.10 24.20 7.38
C ALA A 240 9.51 25.62 6.99
N GLU A 241 10.54 25.76 6.16
CA GLU A 241 10.97 27.06 5.60
C GLU A 241 10.00 27.56 4.51
N GLN A 242 9.44 26.64 3.71
CA GLN A 242 8.54 26.95 2.60
C GLN A 242 7.09 27.22 3.04
N ASN A 243 6.68 26.70 4.20
CA ASN A 243 5.31 26.80 4.72
C ASN A 243 5.37 27.30 6.18
N PRO A 244 5.58 28.62 6.40
CA PRO A 244 5.76 29.19 7.73
C PRO A 244 4.61 28.90 8.70
N GLU A 245 3.38 28.77 8.19
CA GLU A 245 2.17 28.46 8.95
C GLU A 245 2.16 27.02 9.51
N LEU A 246 2.87 26.09 8.87
CA LEU A 246 3.01 24.70 9.31
C LEU A 246 4.36 24.42 9.99
N LYS A 247 5.19 25.46 10.20
CA LYS A 247 6.57 25.32 10.68
C LYS A 247 6.65 24.51 11.97
N ASP A 248 5.78 24.80 12.95
CA ASP A 248 5.79 24.10 14.23
C ASP A 248 5.42 22.62 14.09
N ALA A 249 4.47 22.30 13.20
CA ALA A 249 4.07 20.93 12.90
C ALA A 249 5.23 20.12 12.29
N TYR A 250 5.94 20.71 11.31
CA TYR A 250 7.11 20.09 10.69
C TYR A 250 8.27 19.89 11.68
N VAL A 251 8.55 20.90 12.51
CA VAL A 251 9.60 20.81 13.54
C VAL A 251 9.25 19.75 14.58
N ALA A 252 7.99 19.67 15.02
CA ALA A 252 7.54 18.64 15.94
C ALA A 252 7.67 17.23 15.31
N LYS A 253 7.28 17.07 14.04
CA LYS A 253 7.42 15.81 13.30
C LYS A 253 8.88 15.38 13.17
N GLN A 254 9.78 16.32 12.87
CA GLN A 254 11.22 16.08 12.78
C GLN A 254 11.77 15.54 14.11
N ARG A 255 11.40 16.15 15.24
CA ARG A 255 11.82 15.70 16.58
C ARG A 255 11.32 14.29 16.90
N ARG A 256 10.05 13.99 16.63
CA ARG A 256 9.47 12.65 16.83
C ARG A 256 10.19 11.59 16.00
N LEU A 257 10.42 11.86 14.71
CA LEU A 257 11.10 10.94 13.81
C LEU A 257 12.52 10.62 14.29
N LYS A 258 13.28 11.64 14.69
CA LYS A 258 14.65 11.46 15.19
C LYS A 258 14.70 10.58 16.44
N SER A 259 13.78 10.76 17.38
CA SER A 259 13.69 9.92 18.58
C SER A 259 13.38 8.48 18.21
N LYS A 260 12.31 8.25 17.43
CA LYS A 260 11.88 6.90 17.04
C LYS A 260 12.99 6.11 16.34
N LEU A 261 13.66 6.73 15.37
CA LEU A 261 14.74 6.07 14.62
C LEU A 261 15.94 5.69 15.48
N PHE A 262 16.29 6.54 16.45
CA PHE A 262 17.36 6.24 17.39
C PHE A 262 17.03 5.01 18.24
N ASP A 263 15.80 4.92 18.73
CA ASP A 263 15.34 3.76 19.52
C ASP A 263 15.26 2.50 18.64
N HIS A 264 14.74 2.60 17.41
CA HIS A 264 14.57 1.46 16.52
C HIS A 264 15.89 0.88 15.99
N ASP A 265 16.97 1.67 15.94
CA ASP A 265 18.31 1.20 15.58
C ASP A 265 19.03 0.52 16.75
N ASN A 266 18.51 0.63 17.98
CA ASN A 266 19.11 0.05 19.16
C ASN A 266 18.77 -1.44 19.29
N MET A 267 19.73 -2.30 18.94
CA MET A 267 19.57 -3.76 19.02
C MET A 267 19.17 -4.30 20.41
N LYS A 268 19.64 -3.68 21.50
CA LYS A 268 19.26 -4.10 22.85
C LYS A 268 17.79 -3.80 23.12
N TYR A 269 17.32 -2.63 22.69
CA TYR A 269 15.93 -2.23 22.78
C TYR A 269 15.04 -3.12 21.91
N LEU A 270 15.42 -3.32 20.64
CA LEU A 270 14.70 -4.17 19.70
C LEU A 270 14.56 -5.61 20.21
N LYS A 271 15.64 -6.20 20.76
CA LYS A 271 15.57 -7.54 21.38
C LYS A 271 14.55 -7.59 22.52
N LYS A 272 14.56 -6.59 23.42
CA LYS A 272 13.57 -6.50 24.51
C LYS A 272 12.13 -6.48 23.97
N LEU A 273 11.87 -5.68 22.94
CA LEU A 273 10.55 -5.61 22.32
C LEU A 273 10.15 -6.93 21.63
N LEU A 274 11.10 -7.66 21.04
CA LEU A 274 10.86 -8.97 20.43
C LEU A 274 10.57 -10.06 21.48
N ASP A 275 11.17 -9.96 22.66
CA ASP A 275 10.89 -10.84 23.80
C ASP A 275 9.51 -10.51 24.41
N GLU A 276 9.15 -9.23 24.51
CA GLU A 276 7.78 -8.80 24.89
C GLU A 276 6.73 -9.31 23.91
N LEU A 277 7.01 -9.25 22.60
CA LEU A 277 6.16 -9.81 21.57
C LEU A 277 5.96 -11.32 21.75
N GLU A 278 7.00 -12.05 22.15
CA GLU A 278 6.92 -13.49 22.41
C GLU A 278 5.94 -13.81 23.55
N ASN A 279 6.00 -13.05 24.63
CA ASN A 279 5.07 -13.17 25.76
C ASN A 279 3.62 -12.86 25.35
N VAL A 280 3.41 -11.89 24.46
CA VAL A 280 2.06 -11.59 23.93
C VAL A 280 1.55 -12.73 23.05
N MET A 281 2.39 -13.29 22.18
CA MET A 281 2.00 -14.42 21.33
C MET A 281 1.71 -15.69 22.15
N GLU A 282 2.40 -15.91 23.27
CA GLU A 282 2.10 -16.99 24.21
C GLU A 282 0.74 -16.81 24.93
N GLN A 283 0.42 -15.58 25.35
CA GLN A 283 -0.91 -15.28 25.92
C GLN A 283 -2.02 -15.51 24.89
N VAL A 284 -1.84 -15.07 23.65
CA VAL A 284 -2.80 -15.29 22.57
C VAL A 284 -2.97 -16.78 22.27
N GLU A 285 -1.88 -17.54 22.17
CA GLU A 285 -1.94 -19.00 21.96
C GLU A 285 -2.69 -19.71 23.08
N THR A 286 -2.40 -19.36 24.33
CA THR A 286 -3.06 -19.94 25.51
C THR A 286 -4.57 -19.69 25.47
N GLU A 287 -4.99 -18.48 25.08
CA GLU A 287 -6.41 -18.17 24.98
C GLU A 287 -7.08 -18.87 23.80
N LEU A 288 -6.41 -18.97 22.64
CA LEU A 288 -6.91 -19.73 21.50
C LEU A 288 -7.05 -21.22 21.83
N GLN A 289 -6.10 -21.81 22.57
CA GLN A 289 -6.20 -23.17 23.05
C GLN A 289 -7.41 -23.33 23.98
N ARG A 290 -7.55 -22.44 24.98
CA ARG A 290 -8.70 -22.47 25.89
C ARG A 290 -10.03 -22.37 25.15
N ARG A 291 -10.08 -21.57 24.07
CA ARG A 291 -11.24 -21.47 23.20
C ARG A 291 -11.58 -22.77 22.50
N VAL A 292 -10.58 -23.48 21.96
CA VAL A 292 -10.77 -24.78 21.33
C VAL A 292 -11.32 -25.79 22.35
N GLU A 293 -10.78 -25.82 23.57
CA GLU A 293 -11.23 -26.73 24.63
C GLU A 293 -12.65 -26.44 25.13
N GLU A 294 -13.08 -25.16 25.12
CA GLU A 294 -14.43 -24.74 25.52
C GLU A 294 -15.48 -24.94 24.40
N THR A 295 -15.06 -25.18 23.15
CA THR A 295 -15.98 -25.30 22.01
C THR A 295 -16.40 -26.76 21.80
N PRO A 296 -17.72 -27.07 21.72
CA PRO A 296 -18.19 -28.42 21.40
C PRO A 296 -17.66 -28.93 20.05
N GLU A 297 -17.47 -30.25 19.88
CA GLU A 297 -16.92 -30.86 18.65
C GLU A 297 -17.71 -30.53 17.36
N GLU A 298 -19.01 -30.24 17.48
CA GLU A 298 -19.88 -29.88 16.35
C GLU A 298 -19.99 -28.35 16.11
N GLY A 299 -19.33 -27.54 16.94
CA GLY A 299 -19.36 -26.08 16.86
C GLY A 299 -18.43 -25.51 15.80
N SER A 300 -18.77 -24.32 15.28
CA SER A 300 -17.83 -23.55 14.47
C SER A 300 -16.62 -23.16 15.33
N GLN A 301 -15.41 -23.30 14.81
CA GLN A 301 -14.24 -22.91 15.58
C GLN A 301 -14.31 -21.44 16.02
N PRO A 302 -14.07 -21.13 17.30
CA PRO A 302 -14.17 -19.79 17.83
C PRO A 302 -13.06 -18.88 17.27
N TRP A 303 -13.29 -17.58 17.40
CA TRP A 303 -12.31 -16.50 17.27
C TRP A 303 -11.67 -16.21 18.63
N LEU A 304 -10.76 -15.23 18.70
CA LEU A 304 -9.96 -14.98 19.91
C LEU A 304 -10.82 -14.76 21.15
N CYS A 305 -11.90 -13.99 20.99
CA CYS A 305 -12.74 -13.59 22.12
C CYS A 305 -14.08 -14.35 22.22
N GLY A 306 -14.52 -15.06 21.20
CA GLY A 306 -15.82 -15.76 21.18
C GLY A 306 -16.17 -16.32 19.80
N GLU A 307 -17.44 -16.63 19.56
CA GLU A 307 -17.90 -17.18 18.27
C GLU A 307 -17.98 -16.12 17.15
N PHE A 308 -17.92 -14.83 17.51
CA PHE A 308 -17.99 -13.71 16.60
C PHE A 308 -16.60 -13.09 16.36
N PHE A 309 -16.42 -12.48 15.19
CA PHE A 309 -15.19 -11.78 14.83
C PHE A 309 -15.22 -10.36 15.42
N SER A 310 -14.24 -10.03 16.25
CA SER A 310 -14.22 -8.81 17.07
C SER A 310 -13.09 -7.84 16.71
N MET A 311 -13.04 -6.68 17.36
CA MET A 311 -11.91 -5.75 17.24
C MET A 311 -10.58 -6.36 17.71
N ALA A 312 -10.61 -7.29 18.66
CA ALA A 312 -9.41 -8.00 19.08
C ALA A 312 -8.88 -8.89 17.93
N ASP A 313 -9.78 -9.50 17.16
CA ASP A 313 -9.44 -10.29 15.98
C ASP A 313 -8.91 -9.43 14.83
N VAL A 314 -9.47 -8.22 14.63
CA VAL A 314 -8.92 -7.23 13.69
C VAL A 314 -7.49 -6.86 14.06
N SER A 315 -7.21 -6.52 15.33
CA SER A 315 -5.86 -6.23 15.81
C SER A 315 -4.93 -7.43 15.60
N LEU A 316 -5.37 -8.63 15.99
CA LEU A 316 -4.54 -9.83 15.87
C LEU A 316 -4.23 -10.16 14.40
N ALA A 317 -5.23 -10.10 13.53
CA ALA A 317 -5.09 -10.42 12.11
C ALA A 317 -4.05 -9.53 11.43
N VAL A 318 -4.11 -8.21 11.68
CA VAL A 318 -3.18 -7.24 11.07
C VAL A 318 -1.79 -7.39 11.66
N THR A 319 -1.67 -7.67 12.97
CA THR A 319 -0.40 -7.96 13.65
C THR A 319 0.27 -9.20 13.05
N LEU A 320 -0.42 -10.34 12.99
CA LEU A 320 0.13 -11.57 12.43
C LEU A 320 0.49 -11.39 10.95
N HIS A 321 -0.35 -10.67 10.18
CA HIS A 321 -0.03 -10.40 8.79
C HIS A 321 1.23 -9.56 8.62
N ARG A 322 1.40 -8.53 9.45
CA ARG A 322 2.63 -7.72 9.47
C ARG A 322 3.84 -8.56 9.87
N LEU A 323 3.74 -9.36 10.92
CA LEU A 323 4.85 -10.21 11.36
C LEU A 323 5.24 -11.26 10.31
N LYS A 324 4.27 -11.81 9.58
CA LYS A 324 4.53 -12.68 8.43
C LYS A 324 5.27 -11.94 7.33
N PHE A 325 4.81 -10.74 6.98
CA PHE A 325 5.50 -9.88 6.01
C PHE A 325 6.95 -9.56 6.42
N LEU A 326 7.20 -9.35 7.71
CA LEU A 326 8.54 -9.12 8.26
C LEU A 326 9.41 -10.39 8.34
N GLY A 327 8.89 -11.58 8.01
CA GLY A 327 9.64 -12.83 8.10
C GLY A 327 9.79 -13.35 9.54
N LEU A 328 8.91 -12.92 10.45
CA LEU A 328 8.93 -13.31 11.86
C LEU A 328 7.96 -14.46 12.17
N SER A 329 7.15 -14.92 11.20
CA SER A 329 6.15 -15.97 11.42
C SER A 329 6.75 -17.28 11.92
N ARG A 330 7.89 -17.73 11.35
CA ARG A 330 8.57 -18.97 11.78
C ARG A 330 9.06 -18.91 13.23
N ARG A 331 9.40 -17.72 13.72
CA ARG A 331 9.82 -17.54 15.12
C ARG A 331 8.63 -17.61 16.06
N TYR A 332 7.54 -16.91 15.72
CA TYR A 332 6.44 -16.71 16.66
C TYR A 332 5.35 -17.76 16.59
N TRP A 333 5.00 -18.34 15.44
CA TRP A 333 3.94 -19.35 15.40
C TRP A 333 4.13 -20.49 14.39
N GLY A 334 5.02 -20.37 13.42
CA GLY A 334 5.29 -21.44 12.46
C GLY A 334 6.10 -22.60 13.04
N ASN A 335 6.34 -23.60 12.19
CA ASN A 335 7.11 -24.83 12.52
C ASN A 335 6.51 -25.63 13.70
N GLY A 336 5.20 -25.52 13.94
CA GLY A 336 4.51 -26.24 15.02
C GLY A 336 4.70 -25.63 16.42
N ASN A 337 5.28 -24.43 16.57
CA ASN A 337 5.49 -23.82 17.89
C ASN A 337 4.20 -23.33 18.56
N ARG A 338 3.26 -22.74 17.79
CA ARG A 338 1.97 -22.23 18.29
C ARG A 338 0.87 -22.57 17.30
N VAL A 339 0.41 -23.82 17.36
CA VAL A 339 -0.47 -24.44 16.34
C VAL A 339 -1.84 -23.78 16.30
N ASN A 340 -2.38 -23.32 17.44
CA ASN A 340 -3.69 -22.67 17.44
C ASN A 340 -3.63 -21.30 16.77
N LEU A 341 -2.55 -20.55 17.00
CA LEU A 341 -2.26 -19.27 16.37
C LEU A 341 -1.99 -19.41 14.86
N GLU A 342 -1.26 -20.46 14.45
CA GLU A 342 -1.07 -20.79 13.04
C GLU A 342 -2.40 -21.11 12.36
N THR A 343 -3.21 -21.99 12.96
CA THR A 343 -4.56 -22.35 12.48
C THR A 343 -5.48 -21.14 12.41
N TYR A 344 -5.47 -20.28 13.43
CA TYR A 344 -6.21 -19.02 13.44
C TYR A 344 -5.80 -18.13 12.27
N TYR A 345 -4.49 -17.99 12.03
CA TYR A 345 -3.99 -17.15 10.94
C TYR A 345 -4.41 -17.69 9.57
N GLU A 346 -4.36 -19.00 9.37
CA GLU A 346 -4.83 -19.64 8.13
C GLU A 346 -6.31 -19.38 7.88
N ARG A 347 -7.14 -19.36 8.94
CA ARG A 347 -8.56 -19.00 8.82
C ARG A 347 -8.77 -17.52 8.53
N VAL A 348 -8.01 -16.63 9.16
CA VAL A 348 -8.25 -15.19 9.04
C VAL A 348 -7.90 -14.66 7.65
N VAL A 349 -6.87 -15.22 7.00
CA VAL A 349 -6.48 -14.82 5.64
C VAL A 349 -7.51 -15.20 4.58
N GLU A 350 -8.41 -16.13 4.89
CA GLU A 350 -9.48 -16.57 3.99
C GLU A 350 -10.70 -15.64 4.02
N ARG A 351 -10.81 -14.77 5.05
CA ARG A 351 -11.95 -13.86 5.21
C ARG A 351 -12.06 -12.88 4.02
N PRO A 352 -13.27 -12.65 3.48
CA PRO A 352 -13.45 -11.75 2.32
C PRO A 352 -12.93 -10.32 2.56
N ALA A 353 -13.21 -9.74 3.73
CA ALA A 353 -12.75 -8.40 4.09
C ALA A 353 -11.21 -8.36 4.20
N PHE A 354 -10.59 -9.37 4.82
CA PHE A 354 -9.14 -9.49 4.89
C PHE A 354 -8.49 -9.55 3.52
N ARG A 355 -8.97 -10.43 2.63
CA ARG A 355 -8.46 -10.58 1.26
C ARG A 355 -8.59 -9.28 0.45
N ARG A 356 -9.71 -8.57 0.61
CA ARG A 356 -9.96 -7.30 -0.06
C ARG A 356 -9.01 -6.20 0.41
N VAL A 357 -8.73 -6.12 1.72
CA VAL A 357 -7.98 -5.00 2.32
C VAL A 357 -6.48 -5.25 2.36
N LEU A 358 -6.04 -6.41 2.84
CA LEU A 358 -4.63 -6.77 3.06
C LEU A 358 -4.09 -7.67 1.95
N GLY A 359 -4.93 -8.54 1.38
CA GLY A 359 -4.54 -9.49 0.35
C GLY A 359 -3.53 -10.53 0.83
N HIS A 360 -2.78 -11.11 -0.10
CA HIS A 360 -1.69 -12.05 0.22
C HIS A 360 -0.36 -11.31 0.42
N VAL A 361 0.45 -11.80 1.37
CA VAL A 361 1.76 -11.21 1.68
C VAL A 361 2.68 -11.09 0.46
N ASN A 362 2.57 -12.02 -0.50
CA ASN A 362 3.36 -12.01 -1.74
C ASN A 362 2.97 -10.86 -2.69
N ASN A 363 1.75 -10.34 -2.57
CA ASN A 363 1.22 -9.27 -3.44
C ASN A 363 1.45 -7.87 -2.85
N ILE A 364 1.97 -7.77 -1.63
CA ILE A 364 2.25 -6.50 -0.95
C ILE A 364 3.19 -5.62 -1.78
N LEU A 365 4.22 -6.22 -2.38
CA LEU A 365 5.19 -5.45 -3.17
C LEU A 365 4.59 -4.88 -4.45
N ILE A 366 3.75 -5.66 -5.13
CA ILE A 366 3.07 -5.19 -6.34
C ILE A 366 2.12 -4.05 -5.97
N SER A 367 1.33 -4.21 -4.91
CA SER A 367 0.41 -3.17 -4.46
C SER A 367 1.10 -1.92 -3.90
N ALA A 368 2.33 -2.03 -3.41
CA ALA A 368 3.12 -0.87 -2.99
C ALA A 368 3.83 -0.16 -4.16
N VAL A 369 4.42 -0.92 -5.08
CA VAL A 369 5.31 -0.39 -6.13
C VAL A 369 4.52 0.10 -7.35
N LEU A 370 3.54 -0.67 -7.81
CA LEU A 370 2.82 -0.37 -9.05
C LEU A 370 2.07 0.98 -8.99
N PRO A 371 1.31 1.30 -7.91
CA PRO A 371 0.65 2.59 -7.81
C PRO A 371 1.63 3.77 -7.73
N VAL A 372 2.78 3.58 -7.07
CA VAL A 372 3.83 4.60 -6.99
C VAL A 372 4.46 4.83 -8.37
N ALA A 373 4.79 3.76 -9.10
CA ALA A 373 5.33 3.86 -10.46
C ALA A 373 4.36 4.57 -11.41
N PHE A 374 3.07 4.23 -11.35
CA PHE A 374 2.03 4.87 -12.14
C PHE A 374 1.88 6.36 -11.79
N ARG A 375 1.87 6.72 -10.51
CA ARG A 375 1.83 8.11 -10.04
C ARG A 375 3.02 8.93 -10.54
N LEU A 376 4.23 8.37 -10.45
CA LEU A 376 5.44 9.01 -10.97
C LEU A 376 5.40 9.19 -12.49
N ALA A 377 4.89 8.21 -13.23
CA ALA A 377 4.70 8.31 -14.67
C ALA A 377 3.71 9.43 -15.01
N LYS A 378 2.55 9.49 -14.34
CA LYS A 378 1.53 10.53 -14.55
C LYS A 378 2.06 11.93 -14.22
N LYS A 379 2.79 12.09 -13.10
CA LYS A 379 3.38 13.38 -12.69
C LYS A 379 4.42 13.90 -13.70
N ASN A 380 5.19 12.99 -14.30
CA ASN A 380 6.24 13.34 -15.25
C ASN A 380 5.80 13.30 -16.73
N ALA A 381 4.58 12.83 -17.03
CA ALA A 381 4.05 12.73 -18.40
C ALA A 381 4.14 14.05 -19.19
N PRO A 382 3.83 15.23 -18.64
CA PRO A 382 3.97 16.50 -19.38
C PRO A 382 5.42 16.79 -19.79
N VAL A 383 6.39 16.42 -18.94
CA VAL A 383 7.82 16.61 -19.18
C VAL A 383 8.34 15.61 -20.23
N ILE A 384 7.88 14.37 -20.18
CA ILE A 384 8.26 13.32 -21.14
C ILE A 384 7.68 13.62 -22.53
N VAL A 385 6.42 14.04 -22.61
CA VAL A 385 5.77 14.42 -23.88
C VAL A 385 6.41 15.68 -24.44
N GLY A 386 6.66 16.69 -23.61
CA GLY A 386 7.33 17.92 -24.05
C GLY A 386 8.75 17.70 -24.56
N THR A 387 9.53 16.82 -23.92
CA THR A 387 10.91 16.51 -24.35
C THR A 387 10.95 15.65 -25.62
N THR A 388 10.05 14.67 -25.79
CA THR A 388 9.95 13.89 -27.04
C THR A 388 9.49 14.75 -28.21
N LEU A 389 8.54 15.66 -28.01
CA LEU A 389 8.11 16.62 -29.03
C LEU A 389 9.27 17.55 -29.45
N LEU A 390 10.03 18.07 -28.47
CA LEU A 390 11.16 18.96 -28.73
C LEU A 390 12.28 18.26 -29.50
N ILE A 391 12.63 17.03 -29.12
CA ILE A 391 13.64 16.22 -29.83
C ILE A 391 13.17 15.90 -31.25
N GLY A 392 11.88 15.56 -31.44
CA GLY A 392 11.30 15.34 -32.76
C GLY A 392 11.36 16.59 -33.65
N LEU A 393 11.06 17.77 -33.09
CA LEU A 393 11.15 19.04 -33.81
C LEU A 393 12.60 19.40 -34.17
N LEU A 394 13.56 19.23 -33.26
CA LEU A 394 14.97 19.48 -33.51
C LEU A 394 15.56 18.50 -34.53
N GLY A 395 15.20 17.21 -34.44
CA GLY A 395 15.57 16.19 -35.42
C GLY A 395 14.98 16.46 -36.80
N GLY A 396 13.71 16.88 -36.87
CA GLY A 396 13.05 17.28 -38.12
C GLY A 396 13.70 18.52 -38.74
N ALA A 397 13.98 19.56 -37.95
CA ALA A 397 14.61 20.78 -38.42
C ALA A 397 16.04 20.55 -38.94
N THR A 398 16.83 19.72 -38.24
CA THR A 398 18.19 19.35 -38.68
C THR A 398 18.16 18.51 -39.95
N TYR A 399 17.22 17.56 -40.08
CA TYR A 399 17.04 16.78 -41.31
C TYR A 399 16.62 17.64 -42.51
N LEU A 400 15.69 18.58 -42.32
CA LEU A 400 15.28 19.53 -43.35
C LEU A 400 16.43 20.46 -43.76
N GLY A 401 17.22 20.95 -42.79
CA GLY A 401 18.43 21.73 -43.06
C GLY A 401 19.46 20.94 -43.86
N PHE A 402 19.67 19.67 -43.54
CA PHE A 402 20.54 18.77 -44.30
C PHE A 402 20.03 18.55 -45.73
N LEU A 403 18.73 18.29 -45.92
CA LEU A 403 18.14 18.13 -47.25
C LEU A 403 18.27 19.41 -48.09
N TYR A 404 18.07 20.58 -47.48
CA TYR A 404 18.24 21.87 -48.14
C TYR A 404 19.70 22.07 -48.59
N MET A 405 20.67 21.80 -47.73
CA MET A 405 22.09 21.90 -48.05
C MET A 405 22.51 20.91 -49.15
N LYS A 406 22.03 19.66 -49.09
CA LYS A 406 22.28 18.64 -50.11
C LYS A 406 21.73 19.07 -51.48
N LYS A 407 20.52 19.62 -51.52
CA LYS A 407 19.89 20.13 -52.76
C LYS A 407 20.66 21.32 -53.33
N ARG A 408 21.18 22.21 -52.48
CA ARG A 408 21.98 23.36 -52.91
C ARG A 408 23.34 22.94 -53.47
N LEU A 409 24.00 21.96 -52.85
CA LEU A 409 25.29 21.42 -53.33
C LEU A 409 25.16 20.67 -54.66
N THR A 410 24.06 19.95 -54.87
CA THR A 410 23.78 19.26 -56.15
C THR A 410 23.36 20.21 -57.27
N ALA A 411 22.92 21.43 -56.96
CA ALA A 411 22.63 22.47 -57.95
C ALA A 411 23.86 23.33 -58.35
N LEU A 412 24.98 23.17 -57.63
CA LEU A 412 26.25 23.87 -57.88
C LEU A 412 27.31 22.98 -58.56
N SER A 413 26.99 21.69 -58.73
CA SER A 413 27.69 20.70 -59.56
C SER A 413 27.00 20.59 -60.90
#